data_AF-A0A1B6H7R4-F1
#
_entry.id   AF-A0A1B6H7R4-F1
#
_cell.length_a   1.000
_cell.length_b   1.000
_cell.length_c   1.000
_cell.angle_alpha   90.00
_cell.angle_beta   90.00
_cell.angle_gamma   90.00
#
_symmetry.space_group_name_H-M   'P 1'
#
loop_
_entity.id
_entity.type
_entity.pdbx_description
1 polymer ?
#
loop_
_entity_poly.entity_id
_entity_poly.type
_entity_poly.pdbx_seq_one_letter_code
_entity_poly.pdbx_strand_id
1 'polypeptide(L)'
;KYYDLVKSVYQIVYKKSTSEDEITYFKRITTRTLQETDAVYLGRLTLIENTFSSLSLWSSVENLSIIKSFYSLKYAKLAGESNEAYFARLVAKESCDISDEVYV
;
A
#
# COMPACT_ATOMS: atom_id res chain seq x y z
N LYS A 1 13.47 5.65 -9.88
CA LYS A 1 14.20 6.88 -10.28
C LYS A 1 13.50 8.17 -9.83
N TYR A 2 12.17 8.31 -9.90
CA TYR A 2 11.46 9.53 -9.47
C TYR A 2 10.83 9.46 -8.06
N TYR A 3 10.90 8.30 -7.41
CA TYR A 3 10.28 8.09 -6.10
C TYR A 3 10.79 9.06 -5.03
N ASP A 4 12.12 9.26 -4.94
CA ASP A 4 12.70 10.16 -3.95
C ASP A 4 12.23 11.61 -4.09
N LEU A 5 11.91 12.04 -5.31
CA LEU A 5 11.39 13.39 -5.58
C LEU A 5 9.95 13.54 -5.08
N VAL A 6 9.12 12.51 -5.23
CA VAL A 6 7.71 12.55 -4.80
C VAL A 6 7.53 12.18 -3.32
N LYS A 7 8.48 11.46 -2.73
CA LYS A 7 8.43 11.00 -1.34
C LYS A 7 8.21 12.16 -0.36
N SER A 8 8.93 13.27 -0.52
CA SER A 8 8.79 14.45 0.35
C SER A 8 7.39 15.08 0.27
N VAL A 9 6.81 15.13 -0.95
CA VAL A 9 5.44 15.61 -1.16
C VAL A 9 4.44 14.70 -0.45
N TYR A 10 4.60 13.38 -0.57
CA TYR A 10 3.74 12.40 0.12
C TYR A 10 3.87 12.51 1.65
N GLN A 11 5.09 12.70 2.17
CA GLN A 11 5.31 12.94 3.60
C GLN A 11 4.57 14.18 4.10
N ILE A 12 4.55 15.26 3.32
CA ILE A 12 3.86 16.50 3.71
C ILE A 12 2.34 16.36 3.65
N VAL A 13 1.81 15.78 2.57
CA VAL A 13 0.37 15.69 2.31
C VAL A 13 -0.31 14.66 3.21
N TYR A 14 0.34 13.52 3.43
CA TYR A 14 -0.26 12.38 4.14
C TYR A 14 0.28 12.19 5.55
N LYS A 15 1.05 13.13 6.14
CA LYS A 15 1.41 13.01 7.56
C LYS A 15 0.16 12.95 8.46
N LYS A 16 0.29 12.22 9.57
CA LYS A 16 -0.69 12.20 10.67
C LYS A 16 -0.73 13.57 11.34
N SER A 17 -1.93 14.08 11.62
CA SER A 17 -2.08 15.28 12.44
C SER A 17 -1.85 14.98 13.93
N THR A 18 -1.46 15.98 14.72
CA THR A 18 -1.27 15.84 16.17
C THR A 18 -2.59 15.56 16.90
N SER A 19 -3.71 16.00 16.34
CA SER A 19 -5.06 15.82 16.91
C SER A 19 -5.80 14.58 16.39
N GLU A 20 -5.20 13.84 15.46
CA GLU A 20 -5.84 12.71 14.79
C GLU A 20 -5.40 11.41 15.47
N ASP A 21 -6.34 10.52 15.80
CA ASP A 21 -6.01 9.18 16.27
C ASP A 21 -5.55 8.28 15.12
N GLU A 22 -4.97 7.13 15.44
CA GLU A 22 -4.36 6.25 14.44
C GLU A 22 -5.38 5.66 13.45
N ILE A 23 -6.57 5.27 13.91
CA ILE A 23 -7.60 4.68 13.06
C ILE A 23 -8.20 5.72 12.13
N THR A 24 -8.47 6.93 12.64
CA THR A 24 -8.92 8.05 11.80
C THR A 24 -7.89 8.39 10.75
N TYR A 25 -6.60 8.43 11.13
CA TYR A 25 -5.49 8.65 10.21
C TYR A 25 -5.44 7.61 9.09
N PHE A 26 -5.49 6.32 9.44
CA PHE A 26 -5.48 5.24 8.46
C PHE A 26 -6.66 5.30 7.51
N LYS A 27 -7.88 5.50 8.03
CA LYS A 27 -9.06 5.67 7.18
C LYS A 27 -8.89 6.84 6.23
N ARG A 28 -8.37 7.99 6.69
CA ARG A 28 -8.17 9.16 5.84
C ARG A 28 -7.22 8.89 4.69
N ILE A 29 -6.06 8.28 4.95
CA ILE A 29 -5.05 8.05 3.89
C ILE A 29 -5.45 6.93 2.92
N THR A 30 -6.31 5.99 3.33
CA THR A 30 -6.80 4.91 2.47
C THR A 30 -8.13 5.19 1.79
N THR A 31 -8.89 6.20 2.23
CA THR A 31 -10.18 6.53 1.61
C THR A 31 -9.99 6.94 0.14
N ARG A 32 -10.86 6.45 -0.73
CA ARG A 32 -10.91 6.85 -2.15
C ARG A 32 -11.44 8.25 -2.32
N THR A 33 -10.85 8.99 -3.25
CA THR A 33 -11.43 10.26 -3.68
C THR A 33 -12.53 10.04 -4.74
N LEU A 34 -13.47 10.98 -4.86
CA LEU A 34 -14.73 10.78 -5.61
C LEU A 34 -14.53 10.40 -7.09
N GLN A 35 -13.42 10.82 -7.70
CA GLN A 35 -13.09 10.53 -9.12
C GLN A 35 -11.87 9.61 -9.26
N GLU A 36 -11.50 8.88 -8.21
CA GLU A 36 -10.32 8.03 -8.23
C GLU A 36 -10.58 6.69 -8.92
N THR A 37 -9.97 6.49 -10.09
CA THR A 37 -9.97 5.19 -10.77
C THR A 37 -9.14 4.17 -9.99
N ASP A 38 -9.36 2.87 -10.24
CA ASP A 38 -8.61 1.80 -9.57
C ASP A 38 -7.09 1.92 -9.78
N ALA A 39 -6.67 2.31 -10.98
CA ALA A 39 -5.24 2.50 -11.28
C ALA A 39 -4.64 3.68 -10.50
N VAL A 40 -5.38 4.79 -10.38
CA VAL A 40 -4.93 5.97 -9.61
C VAL A 40 -4.90 5.65 -8.11
N TYR A 41 -5.94 4.99 -7.61
CA TYR A 41 -6.03 4.53 -6.22
C TYR A 41 -4.87 3.60 -5.86
N LEU A 42 -4.63 2.59 -6.69
CA LEU A 42 -3.54 1.63 -6.50
C LEU A 42 -2.19 2.35 -6.49
N GLY A 43 -1.92 3.19 -7.49
CA GLY A 43 -0.67 3.94 -7.58
C GLY A 43 -0.42 4.86 -6.40
N ARG A 44 -1.45 5.59 -5.93
CA ARG A 44 -1.37 6.46 -4.76
C ARG A 44 -1.07 5.66 -3.49
N LEU A 45 -1.82 4.59 -3.24
CA LEU A 45 -1.64 3.77 -2.03
C LEU A 45 -0.29 3.06 -2.02
N THR A 46 0.21 2.60 -3.17
CA THR A 46 1.58 2.06 -3.28
C THR A 46 2.64 3.09 -2.91
N LEU A 47 2.45 4.36 -3.29
CA LEU A 47 3.36 5.43 -2.89
C LEU A 47 3.26 5.75 -1.40
N ILE A 48 2.06 5.69 -0.81
CA ILE A 48 1.86 5.84 0.65
C ILE A 48 2.51 4.66 1.40
N GLU A 49 2.32 3.41 0.95
CA GLU A 49 2.94 2.19 1.50
C GLU A 49 4.47 2.31 1.50
N ASN A 50 5.05 2.70 0.37
CA ASN A 50 6.50 2.89 0.28
C ASN A 50 7.01 4.06 1.15
N THR A 51 6.22 5.12 1.31
CA THR A 51 6.62 6.34 2.03
C THR A 51 6.56 6.15 3.54
N PHE A 52 5.54 5.42 4.01
CA PHE A 52 5.23 5.17 5.41
C PHE A 52 5.19 3.67 5.68
N SER A 53 6.21 2.94 5.25
CA SER A 53 6.27 1.47 5.32
C SER A 53 6.25 0.92 6.75
N SER A 54 6.60 1.74 7.74
CA SER A 54 6.60 1.36 9.16
C SER A 54 5.23 1.45 9.84
N LEU A 55 4.16 1.87 9.14
CA LEU A 55 2.82 1.92 9.75
C LEU A 55 2.26 0.52 9.97
N SER A 56 1.63 0.30 11.12
CA SER A 56 0.88 -0.93 11.43
C SER A 56 -0.29 -1.18 10.48
N LEU A 57 -0.68 -0.18 9.69
CA LEU A 57 -1.69 -0.27 8.63
C LEU A 57 -1.42 -1.44 7.66
N TRP A 58 -0.16 -1.70 7.32
CA TRP A 58 0.21 -2.67 6.28
C TRP A 58 0.30 -4.11 6.80
N SER A 59 0.60 -4.28 8.10
CA SER A 59 0.96 -5.59 8.67
C SER A 59 0.02 -6.09 9.77
N SER A 60 -0.80 -5.22 10.37
CA SER A 60 -1.73 -5.62 11.44
C SER A 60 -3.05 -6.15 10.90
N VAL A 61 -3.48 -7.31 11.39
CA VAL A 61 -4.79 -7.90 11.12
C VAL A 61 -5.95 -7.00 11.54
N GLU A 62 -5.76 -6.17 12.57
CA GLU A 62 -6.78 -5.24 13.07
C GLU A 62 -7.12 -4.16 12.02
N ASN A 63 -6.16 -3.81 11.17
CA ASN A 63 -6.32 -2.84 10.10
C ASN A 63 -6.80 -3.46 8.78
N LEU A 64 -6.99 -4.78 8.72
CA LEU A 64 -7.37 -5.49 7.50
C LEU A 64 -8.64 -4.91 6.87
N SER A 65 -9.64 -4.55 7.69
CA SER A 65 -10.89 -3.96 7.20
C SER A 65 -10.68 -2.62 6.47
N ILE A 66 -9.63 -1.87 6.83
CA ILE A 66 -9.28 -0.58 6.23
C ILE A 66 -8.50 -0.78 4.93
N ILE A 67 -7.58 -1.76 4.89
CA ILE A 67 -6.64 -1.91 3.77
C ILE A 67 -7.04 -2.97 2.73
N LYS A 68 -8.07 -3.79 3.02
CA LYS A 68 -8.51 -4.91 2.16
C LYS A 68 -8.69 -4.52 0.69
N SER A 69 -9.31 -3.38 0.42
CA SER A 69 -9.58 -2.93 -0.95
C SER A 69 -8.29 -2.62 -1.73
N PHE A 70 -7.24 -2.16 -1.07
CA PHE A 70 -5.93 -1.95 -1.70
C PHE A 70 -5.28 -3.28 -2.08
N TYR A 71 -5.16 -4.22 -1.14
CA TYR A 71 -4.53 -5.52 -1.44
C TYR A 71 -5.34 -6.36 -2.44
N SER A 72 -6.67 -6.26 -2.41
CA SER A 72 -7.52 -6.91 -3.40
C SER A 72 -7.24 -6.42 -4.82
N LEU A 73 -6.89 -5.14 -5.00
CA LEU A 73 -6.50 -4.58 -6.30
C LEU A 73 -5.05 -4.85 -6.65
N LYS A 74 -4.12 -4.66 -5.71
CA LYS A 74 -2.66 -4.87 -5.91
C LYS A 74 -2.39 -6.29 -6.41
N TYR A 75 -3.09 -7.26 -5.82
CA TYR A 75 -2.95 -8.68 -6.13
C TYR A 75 -4.09 -9.22 -7.00
N ALA A 76 -4.89 -8.37 -7.64
CA ALA A 76 -5.88 -8.86 -8.59
C ALA A 76 -5.19 -9.52 -9.79
N LYS A 77 -5.79 -10.58 -10.33
CA LYS A 77 -5.39 -11.17 -11.60
C LYS A 77 -5.64 -10.17 -12.74
N LEU A 78 -4.64 -9.94 -13.58
CA LEU A 78 -4.75 -8.99 -14.69
C LEU A 78 -5.58 -9.59 -15.83
N ALA A 79 -6.21 -8.71 -16.63
CA ALA A 79 -6.97 -9.13 -17.80
C ALA A 79 -6.05 -9.83 -18.81
N GLY A 80 -6.39 -11.08 -19.18
CA GLY A 80 -5.57 -11.90 -20.08
C GLY A 80 -4.35 -12.55 -19.45
N GLU A 81 -4.12 -12.38 -18.14
CA GLU A 81 -3.04 -13.07 -17.42
C GLU A 81 -3.34 -14.58 -17.35
N SER A 82 -2.33 -15.42 -17.62
CA SER A 82 -2.47 -16.86 -17.36
C SER A 82 -2.47 -17.12 -15.85
N ASN A 83 -2.88 -18.32 -15.42
CA ASN A 83 -2.80 -18.66 -13.99
C ASN A 83 -1.34 -18.73 -13.54
N GLU A 84 -0.47 -19.28 -14.37
CA GLU A 84 0.97 -19.44 -14.10
C GLU A 84 1.65 -18.08 -13.93
N ALA A 85 1.37 -17.12 -14.83
CA ALA A 85 1.89 -15.76 -14.73
C ALA A 85 1.38 -15.03 -13.48
N TYR A 86 0.09 -15.21 -13.17
CA TYR A 86 -0.52 -14.65 -11.96
C TYR A 86 0.14 -15.19 -10.69
N PHE A 87 0.26 -16.52 -10.56
CA PHE A 87 0.92 -17.15 -9.42
C PHE A 87 2.38 -16.73 -9.31
N ALA A 88 3.13 -16.69 -10.42
CA ALA A 88 4.52 -16.24 -10.43
C ALA A 88 4.68 -14.80 -9.89
N ARG A 89 3.73 -13.90 -10.20
CA ARG A 89 3.72 -12.54 -9.67
C ARG A 89 3.40 -12.48 -8.18
N LEU A 90 2.48 -13.32 -7.68
CA LEU A 90 2.13 -13.37 -6.26
C LEU A 90 3.27 -13.86 -5.36
N VAL A 91 4.11 -14.78 -5.85
CA VAL A 91 5.22 -15.37 -5.09
C VAL A 91 6.56 -14.66 -5.31
N ALA A 92 6.60 -13.68 -6.22
CA ALA A 92 7.80 -12.89 -6.45
C ALA A 92 8.08 -11.99 -5.24
N LYS A 93 9.34 -11.95 -4.80
CA LYS A 93 9.79 -11.11 -3.69
C LYS A 93 9.51 -9.63 -3.97
N GLU A 94 8.77 -8.97 -3.10
CA GLU A 94 8.56 -7.52 -3.16
C GLU A 94 9.74 -6.77 -2.53
N SER A 95 9.96 -5.53 -2.97
CA SER A 95 11.03 -4.68 -2.44
C SER A 95 10.85 -4.29 -0.96
N CYS A 96 9.64 -4.46 -0.41
CA CYS A 96 9.34 -4.23 1.01
C CYS A 96 9.42 -5.50 1.86
N ASP A 97 9.66 -6.67 1.26
CA ASP A 97 9.88 -7.91 2.00
C ASP A 97 11.22 -7.80 2.73
N ILE A 98 11.15 -7.70 4.06
CA ILE A 98 12.30 -7.76 4.95
C ILE A 98 13.04 -9.06 4.63
N SER A 99 14.38 -9.03 4.50
CA SER A 99 15.14 -10.25 4.24
C SER A 99 14.82 -11.30 5.29
N ASP A 100 14.81 -12.58 4.89
CA ASP A 100 14.60 -13.75 5.76
C ASP A 100 15.71 -13.94 6.81
N GLU A 101 16.44 -12.88 7.18
CA GLU A 101 17.52 -12.90 8.18
C GLU A 101 17.05 -13.19 9.61
N VAL A 102 15.77 -13.48 9.82
CA VAL A 102 15.19 -13.79 11.14
C VAL A 102 14.72 -15.24 11.22
N TYR A 103 15.53 -16.20 10.79
CA TYR A 103 15.47 -17.59 11.27
C TYR A 103 16.86 -18.24 11.17
N VAL A 104 17.73 -17.96 12.15
CA VAL A 104 18.92 -18.80 12.46
C VAL A 104 18.60 -19.63 13.70
#